data_AF-S8CGW7-F1
#
_entry.id   AF-S8CGW7-F1
#
_cell.length_a   1.000
_cell.length_b   1.000
_cell.length_c   1.000
_cell.angle_alpha   90.00
_cell.angle_beta   90.00
_cell.angle_gamma   90.00
#
_symmetry.space_group_name_H-M   'P 1'
#
loop_
_entity.id
_entity.type
_entity.pdbx_description
1 polymer ?
#
loop_
_entity_poly.entity_id
_entity_poly.type
_entity_poly.pdbx_seq_one_letter_code
_entity_poly.pdbx_strand_id
1 'polypeptide(L)'
;DSEFESFIKVWLTAVASLIYCQQIAGRIHGGAVRLIAVLPVVCLFLILPLRLSSVHLSGPTVFYLVWLANFKLLLFAFDAGPLAGDPPLPLIQFVSIGLLPIKPLQKSPSRFDQKSPTGFQFLVKSLALVAIVWLYRYREFLNPFLILILYCGNVYLGVDLILAVTAAPVRALGFEIEPQFDEPYLSTSLQDFWGRRWNLMVTGILRPSVYFPVRRLTSPYVGKKWGQRAAVLATFAVSGLMHELIYYYLTARARPTWEVTWFFLLHGVCLAVEGAVKTAVGDGGLRIPTAASRLLTVGFAVVTCGWLFFPQLTRNGVDARAIEEYYRIAAWIK
;
A
#
# COMPACT_ATOMS: atom_id res chain seq x y z
N ASP A 1 21.88 -16.97 9.15
CA ASP A 1 20.45 -17.03 9.51
C ASP A 1 19.60 -17.70 8.44
N SER A 2 18.86 -18.73 8.84
CA SER A 2 17.94 -19.50 7.99
C SER A 2 16.79 -18.65 7.40
N GLU A 3 16.42 -17.56 8.07
CA GLU A 3 15.40 -16.63 7.59
C GLU A 3 15.89 -15.78 6.41
N PHE A 4 17.14 -15.30 6.47
CA PHE A 4 17.73 -14.54 5.37
C PHE A 4 17.90 -15.40 4.11
N GLU A 5 18.30 -16.66 4.27
CA GLU A 5 18.34 -17.62 3.17
C GLU A 5 16.94 -17.86 2.55
N SER A 6 15.91 -17.97 3.40
CA SER A 6 14.52 -18.10 2.96
C SER A 6 14.04 -16.86 2.20
N PHE A 7 14.42 -15.67 2.68
CA PHE A 7 14.15 -14.39 2.02
C PHE A 7 14.78 -14.33 0.62
N ILE A 8 16.07 -14.68 0.49
CA ILE A 8 16.74 -14.74 -0.81
C ILE A 8 16.04 -15.71 -1.75
N LYS A 9 15.71 -16.92 -1.28
CA LYS A 9 15.00 -17.94 -2.09
C LYS A 9 13.64 -17.44 -2.57
N VAL A 10 12.90 -16.71 -1.73
CA VAL A 10 11.61 -16.10 -2.10
C VAL A 10 11.78 -15.13 -3.26
N TRP A 11 12.72 -14.19 -3.15
CA TRP A 11 12.94 -13.17 -4.17
C TRP A 11 13.53 -13.72 -5.46
N LEU A 12 14.45 -14.67 -5.40
CA LEU A 12 14.95 -15.37 -6.60
C LEU A 12 13.83 -16.10 -7.34
N THR A 13 12.93 -16.77 -6.59
CA THR A 13 11.76 -17.44 -7.17
C THR A 13 10.81 -16.43 -7.80
N ALA A 14 10.60 -15.28 -7.16
CA ALA A 14 9.75 -14.22 -7.69
C ALA A 14 10.31 -13.63 -9.01
N VAL A 15 11.62 -13.41 -9.08
CA VAL A 15 12.31 -12.97 -10.30
C VAL A 15 12.16 -13.99 -11.42
N ALA A 16 12.45 -15.27 -11.15
CA ALA A 16 12.28 -16.34 -12.14
C ALA A 16 10.83 -16.43 -12.66
N SER A 17 9.86 -16.20 -11.78
CA SER A 17 8.44 -16.22 -12.13
C SER A 17 8.03 -15.06 -13.05
N LEU A 18 8.60 -13.85 -12.86
CA LEU A 18 8.36 -12.72 -13.77
C LEU A 18 9.07 -12.90 -15.11
N ILE A 19 10.26 -13.51 -15.13
CA ILE A 19 10.93 -13.90 -16.38
C ILE A 19 10.04 -14.85 -17.17
N TYR A 20 9.46 -15.87 -16.52
CA TYR A 20 8.48 -16.77 -17.13
C TYR A 20 7.27 -16.00 -17.68
N CYS A 21 6.67 -15.11 -16.89
CA CYS A 21 5.51 -14.34 -17.31
C CYS A 21 5.80 -13.49 -18.57
N GLN A 22 6.96 -12.86 -18.64
CA GLN A 22 7.32 -12.05 -19.80
C GLN A 22 7.62 -12.90 -21.04
N GLN A 23 8.42 -13.96 -20.87
CA GLN A 23 8.96 -14.72 -22.00
C GLN A 23 7.96 -15.72 -22.59
N ILE A 24 7.06 -16.25 -21.77
CA ILE A 24 6.09 -17.26 -22.19
C ILE A 24 4.70 -16.66 -22.22
N ALA A 25 4.17 -16.20 -21.07
CA ALA A 25 2.81 -15.69 -21.02
C ALA A 25 2.63 -14.40 -21.84
N GLY A 26 3.66 -13.56 -21.96
CA GLY A 26 3.65 -12.35 -22.78
C GLY A 26 3.57 -12.58 -24.29
N ARG A 27 3.84 -13.81 -24.77
CA ARG A 27 3.62 -14.18 -26.18
C ARG A 27 2.17 -14.54 -26.49
N ILE A 28 1.34 -14.68 -25.47
CA ILE A 28 -0.08 -14.99 -25.59
C ILE A 28 -0.85 -13.67 -25.67
N HIS A 29 -1.82 -13.58 -26.58
CA HIS A 29 -2.75 -12.45 -26.63
C HIS A 29 -3.54 -12.30 -25.32
N GLY A 30 -3.98 -11.08 -25.02
CA GLY A 30 -4.74 -10.84 -23.82
C GLY A 30 -6.09 -11.50 -23.74
N GLY A 31 -6.45 -11.82 -22.49
CA GLY A 31 -7.68 -12.49 -22.15
C GLY A 31 -7.45 -13.74 -21.33
N ALA A 32 -8.40 -14.67 -21.43
CA ALA A 32 -8.49 -15.84 -20.56
C ALA A 32 -7.27 -16.77 -20.66
N VAL A 33 -6.71 -16.97 -21.86
CA VAL A 33 -5.58 -17.90 -22.06
C VAL A 33 -4.32 -17.38 -21.35
N ARG A 34 -4.01 -16.09 -21.47
CA ARG A 34 -2.89 -15.49 -20.75
C ARG A 34 -3.13 -15.45 -19.24
N LEU A 35 -4.38 -15.24 -18.81
CA LEU A 35 -4.73 -15.37 -17.38
C LEU A 35 -4.42 -16.76 -16.84
N ILE A 36 -4.81 -17.82 -17.56
CA ILE A 36 -4.50 -19.21 -17.17
C ILE A 36 -2.98 -19.43 -17.10
N ALA A 37 -2.21 -18.88 -18.05
CA ALA A 37 -0.76 -18.99 -18.05
C ALA A 37 -0.09 -18.28 -16.86
N VAL A 38 -0.66 -17.17 -16.39
CA VAL A 38 -0.12 -16.37 -15.27
C VAL A 38 -0.62 -16.87 -13.91
N LEU A 39 -1.75 -17.58 -13.85
CA LEU A 39 -2.37 -18.04 -12.60
C LEU A 39 -1.46 -18.89 -11.70
N PRO A 40 -0.62 -19.81 -12.21
CA PRO A 40 0.34 -20.53 -11.37
C PRO A 40 1.31 -19.59 -10.62
N VAL A 41 1.74 -18.51 -11.27
CA VAL A 41 2.61 -17.49 -10.65
C VAL A 41 1.84 -16.71 -9.59
N VAL A 42 0.58 -16.37 -9.85
CA VAL A 42 -0.28 -15.70 -8.85
C VAL A 42 -0.43 -16.55 -7.60
N CYS A 43 -0.72 -17.84 -7.75
CA CYS A 43 -0.81 -18.79 -6.65
C CYS A 43 0.53 -18.92 -5.90
N LEU A 44 1.65 -18.99 -6.64
CA LEU A 44 2.98 -19.05 -6.05
C LEU A 44 3.28 -17.82 -5.20
N PHE A 45 2.89 -16.62 -5.64
CA PHE A 45 3.10 -15.38 -4.89
C PHE A 45 2.29 -15.31 -3.60
N LEU A 46 1.17 -16.02 -3.50
CA LEU A 46 0.46 -16.20 -2.24
C LEU A 46 1.21 -17.13 -1.27
N ILE A 47 1.95 -18.10 -1.78
CA ILE A 47 2.61 -19.12 -0.96
C ILE A 47 4.00 -18.65 -0.49
N LEU A 48 4.75 -17.95 -1.32
CA LEU A 48 6.16 -17.59 -1.05
C LEU A 48 6.36 -16.88 0.31
N PRO A 49 5.56 -15.86 0.71
CA PRO A 49 5.79 -15.16 1.97
C PRO A 49 5.53 -16.02 3.21
N LEU A 50 4.88 -17.19 3.09
CA LEU A 50 4.69 -18.12 4.21
C LEU A 50 6.02 -18.66 4.76
N ARG A 51 7.13 -18.49 4.04
CA ARG A 51 8.47 -18.87 4.49
C ARG A 51 9.13 -17.86 5.42
N LEU A 52 8.51 -16.70 5.64
CA LEU A 52 9.06 -15.61 6.45
C LEU A 52 8.29 -15.48 7.77
N SER A 53 9.02 -15.19 8.84
CA SER A 53 8.48 -15.03 10.19
C SER A 53 8.65 -13.61 10.74
N SER A 54 9.72 -12.91 10.36
CA SER A 54 10.01 -11.52 10.72
C SER A 54 8.93 -10.59 10.18
N VAL A 55 8.46 -9.68 11.02
CA VAL A 55 7.47 -8.67 10.67
C VAL A 55 8.04 -7.73 9.60
N HIS A 56 9.28 -7.26 9.78
CA HIS A 56 9.91 -6.29 8.87
C HIS A 56 10.35 -6.88 7.53
N LEU A 57 10.57 -8.20 7.44
CA LEU A 57 10.79 -8.88 6.14
C LEU A 57 9.48 -9.35 5.49
N SER A 58 8.57 -9.94 6.28
CA SER A 58 7.31 -10.50 5.77
C SER A 58 6.35 -9.41 5.30
N GLY A 59 6.19 -8.32 6.06
CA GLY A 59 5.28 -7.22 5.73
C GLY A 59 5.50 -6.64 4.33
N PRO A 60 6.71 -6.16 3.99
CA PRO A 60 7.04 -5.67 2.65
C PRO A 60 6.93 -6.75 1.58
N THR A 61 7.36 -7.98 1.88
CA THR A 61 7.29 -9.09 0.90
C THR A 61 5.85 -9.44 0.53
N VAL A 62 4.95 -9.50 1.50
CA VAL A 62 3.52 -9.70 1.27
C VAL A 62 2.94 -8.51 0.48
N PHE A 63 3.23 -7.28 0.92
CA PHE A 63 2.76 -6.09 0.21
C PHE A 63 3.20 -6.08 -1.26
N TYR A 64 4.44 -6.48 -1.55
CA TYR A 64 4.98 -6.43 -2.90
C TYR A 64 4.48 -7.59 -3.76
N LEU A 65 4.53 -8.84 -3.26
CA LEU A 65 4.19 -10.02 -4.04
C LEU A 65 2.69 -10.30 -4.06
N VAL A 66 2.10 -10.47 -2.88
CA VAL A 66 0.70 -10.89 -2.69
C VAL A 66 -0.26 -9.83 -3.20
N TRP A 67 0.07 -8.55 -3.00
CA TRP A 67 -0.76 -7.44 -3.44
C TRP A 67 -0.30 -6.85 -4.76
N LEU A 68 0.82 -6.12 -4.79
CA LEU A 68 1.16 -5.31 -5.96
C LEU A 68 1.46 -6.16 -7.20
N ALA A 69 2.33 -7.16 -7.08
CA ALA A 69 2.76 -7.98 -8.21
C ALA A 69 1.60 -8.80 -8.78
N ASN A 70 0.80 -9.44 -7.91
CA ASN A 70 -0.41 -10.15 -8.33
C ASN A 70 -1.39 -9.25 -9.08
N PHE A 71 -1.68 -8.05 -8.58
CA PHE A 71 -2.60 -7.14 -9.26
C PHE A 71 -2.03 -6.64 -10.59
N LYS A 72 -0.72 -6.41 -10.68
CA LYS A 72 -0.05 -6.06 -11.95
C LYS A 72 -0.10 -7.21 -12.95
N LEU A 73 0.08 -8.45 -12.50
CA LEU A 73 0.00 -9.67 -13.31
C LEU A 73 -1.44 -9.95 -13.81
N LEU A 74 -2.43 -9.71 -12.95
CA LEU A 74 -3.85 -9.81 -13.35
C LEU A 74 -4.20 -8.77 -14.40
N LEU A 75 -3.74 -7.52 -14.24
CA LEU A 75 -3.91 -6.49 -15.27
C LEU A 75 -3.16 -6.85 -16.56
N PHE A 76 -1.93 -7.34 -16.45
CA PHE A 76 -1.11 -7.80 -17.58
C PHE A 76 -1.83 -8.88 -18.40
N ALA A 77 -2.55 -9.80 -17.74
CA ALA A 77 -3.31 -10.83 -18.43
C ALA A 77 -4.33 -10.24 -19.43
N PHE A 78 -4.82 -9.02 -19.20
CA PHE A 78 -5.83 -8.32 -20.01
C PHE A 78 -5.28 -7.09 -20.76
N ASP A 79 -3.97 -7.05 -21.07
CA ASP A 79 -3.31 -5.92 -21.77
C ASP A 79 -3.52 -4.58 -21.05
N ALA A 80 -3.58 -4.63 -19.71
CA ALA A 80 -3.79 -3.46 -18.88
C ALA A 80 -2.65 -3.30 -17.85
N GLY A 81 -2.59 -2.10 -17.28
CA GLY A 81 -1.68 -1.79 -16.18
C GLY A 81 -0.22 -1.60 -16.64
N PRO A 82 0.70 -1.48 -15.68
CA PRO A 82 2.05 -0.99 -15.96
C PRO A 82 2.97 -2.03 -16.62
N LEU A 83 2.53 -3.30 -16.73
CA LEU A 83 3.29 -4.38 -17.37
C LEU A 83 2.93 -4.58 -18.85
N ALA A 84 1.77 -4.08 -19.29
CA ALA A 84 1.30 -4.18 -20.67
C ALA A 84 1.79 -2.99 -21.51
N GLY A 85 3.11 -2.85 -21.64
CA GLY A 85 3.71 -1.81 -22.48
C GLY A 85 3.58 -2.12 -23.97
N ASP A 86 3.39 -1.08 -24.78
CA ASP A 86 3.45 -1.13 -26.24
C ASP A 86 4.48 -0.08 -26.74
N PRO A 87 5.67 -0.49 -27.22
CA PRO A 87 6.15 -1.88 -27.38
C PRO A 87 6.42 -2.60 -26.04
N PRO A 88 6.57 -3.95 -26.03
CA PRO A 88 6.85 -4.71 -24.83
C PRO A 88 8.06 -4.21 -24.06
N LEU A 89 7.95 -4.15 -22.73
CA LEU A 89 9.00 -3.66 -21.84
C LEU A 89 10.25 -4.54 -21.91
N PRO A 90 11.47 -3.97 -21.83
CA PRO A 90 12.69 -4.74 -21.62
C PRO A 90 12.62 -5.57 -20.33
N LEU A 91 13.31 -6.72 -20.29
CA LEU A 91 13.24 -7.69 -19.18
C LEU A 91 13.47 -7.04 -17.80
N ILE A 92 14.52 -6.24 -17.66
CA ILE A 92 14.85 -5.59 -16.38
C ILE A 92 13.72 -4.65 -15.93
N GLN A 93 13.11 -3.92 -16.87
CA GLN A 93 11.99 -3.03 -16.57
C GLN A 93 10.75 -3.83 -16.19
N PHE A 94 10.43 -4.89 -16.92
CA PHE A 94 9.28 -5.75 -16.62
C PHE A 94 9.38 -6.39 -15.24
N VAL A 95 10.55 -6.95 -14.89
CA VAL A 95 10.80 -7.56 -13.57
C VAL A 95 10.75 -6.49 -12.46
N SER A 96 11.41 -5.35 -12.67
CA SER A 96 11.44 -4.27 -11.68
C SER A 96 10.04 -3.72 -11.42
N ILE A 97 9.31 -3.35 -12.46
CA ILE A 97 7.93 -2.85 -12.36
C ILE A 97 7.02 -3.93 -11.77
N GLY A 98 7.22 -5.21 -12.11
CA GLY A 98 6.42 -6.31 -11.60
C GLY A 98 6.57 -6.50 -10.10
N LEU A 99 7.81 -6.56 -9.62
CA LEU A 99 8.13 -6.97 -8.24
C LEU A 99 8.24 -5.81 -7.25
N LEU A 100 8.56 -4.60 -7.69
CA LEU A 100 8.85 -3.47 -6.82
C LEU A 100 7.71 -2.45 -6.84
N PRO A 101 7.55 -1.64 -5.78
CA PRO A 101 6.54 -0.59 -5.68
C PRO A 101 6.94 0.65 -6.52
N ILE A 102 7.14 0.44 -7.82
CA ILE A 102 7.52 1.46 -8.78
C ILE A 102 6.32 1.78 -9.66
N LYS A 103 6.11 3.07 -9.88
CA LYS A 103 5.26 3.57 -10.95
C LYS A 103 6.13 4.46 -11.85
N PRO A 104 6.53 3.97 -13.04
CA PRO A 104 7.32 4.79 -13.95
C PRO A 104 6.48 5.99 -14.39
N LEU A 105 7.05 7.20 -14.37
CA LEU A 105 6.39 8.36 -14.94
C LEU A 105 6.14 8.12 -16.44
N GLN A 106 4.87 8.18 -16.85
CA GLN A 106 4.57 8.43 -18.25
C GLN A 106 4.94 9.89 -18.55
N LYS A 107 5.77 10.12 -19.58
CA LYS A 107 6.08 11.45 -20.12
C LYS A 107 4.78 12.17 -20.50
N SER A 108 4.16 12.87 -19.55
CA SER A 108 3.12 13.83 -19.83
C SER A 108 3.71 15.22 -19.60
N PRO A 109 3.68 16.12 -20.60
CA PRO A 109 4.24 17.45 -20.48
C PRO A 109 3.23 18.35 -19.75
N SER A 110 3.00 18.15 -18.45
CA SER A 110 2.37 19.18 -17.62
C SER A 110 2.54 18.96 -16.12
N ARG A 111 3.20 19.95 -15.49
CA ARG A 111 2.95 20.48 -14.13
C ARG A 111 2.82 19.47 -12.99
N PHE A 112 3.91 18.77 -12.69
CA PHE A 112 4.19 18.44 -11.29
C PHE A 112 5.67 18.68 -11.03
N ASP A 113 5.99 19.86 -10.49
CA ASP A 113 7.23 20.11 -9.73
C ASP A 113 7.18 19.26 -8.45
N GLN A 114 7.18 17.93 -8.59
CA GLN A 114 7.29 17.02 -7.47
C GLN A 114 8.78 16.91 -7.15
N LYS A 115 9.21 17.73 -6.20
CA LYS A 115 10.53 17.63 -5.57
C LYS A 115 10.72 16.18 -5.15
N SER A 116 11.74 15.53 -5.71
CA SER A 116 12.24 14.28 -5.16
C SER A 116 12.52 14.49 -3.66
N PRO A 117 12.12 13.56 -2.79
CA PRO A 117 12.41 13.70 -1.37
C PRO A 117 13.92 13.87 -1.21
N THR A 118 14.32 15.01 -0.67
CA THR A 118 15.73 15.32 -0.47
C THR A 118 16.30 14.34 0.56
N GLY A 119 17.60 14.01 0.48
CA GLY A 119 18.24 13.16 1.49
C GLY A 119 18.02 13.65 2.93
N PHE A 120 17.81 14.96 3.09
CA PHE A 120 17.39 15.58 4.34
C PHE A 120 16.03 15.08 4.85
N GLN A 121 14.99 15.01 4.02
CA GLN A 121 13.68 14.49 4.44
C GLN A 121 13.76 13.03 4.88
N PHE A 122 14.54 12.21 4.17
CA PHE A 122 14.79 10.82 4.54
C PHE A 122 15.50 10.72 5.91
N LEU A 123 16.51 11.56 6.15
CA LEU A 123 17.22 11.62 7.42
C LEU A 123 16.28 12.03 8.57
N VAL A 124 15.50 13.10 8.39
CA VAL A 124 14.56 13.59 9.42
C VAL A 124 13.54 12.50 9.78
N LYS A 125 12.96 11.83 8.79
CA LYS A 125 12.01 10.73 9.00
C LYS A 125 12.66 9.52 9.69
N SER A 126 13.90 9.20 9.34
CA SER A 126 14.67 8.13 9.99
C SER A 126 14.93 8.45 11.46
N LEU A 127 15.35 9.67 11.77
CA LEU A 127 15.56 10.13 13.14
C LEU A 127 14.25 10.13 13.94
N ALA A 128 13.13 10.54 13.32
CA ALA A 128 11.82 10.48 13.94
C ALA A 128 11.39 9.04 14.26
N LEU A 129 11.65 8.08 13.36
CA LEU A 129 11.37 6.66 13.60
C LEU A 129 12.22 6.13 14.76
N VAL A 130 13.51 6.45 14.81
CA VAL A 130 14.41 6.10 15.91
C VAL A 130 13.90 6.67 17.24
N ALA A 131 13.45 7.92 17.25
CA ALA A 131 12.87 8.54 18.44
C ALA A 131 11.60 7.81 18.91
N ILE A 132 10.71 7.41 17.99
CA ILE A 132 9.52 6.60 18.32
C ILE A 132 9.92 5.24 18.93
N VAL A 133 10.88 4.55 18.31
CA VAL A 133 11.38 3.25 18.80
C VAL A 133 12.02 3.38 20.19
N TRP A 134 12.74 4.48 20.44
CA TRP A 134 13.28 4.79 21.76
C TRP A 134 12.18 5.05 22.79
N LEU A 135 11.13 5.79 22.43
CA LEU A 135 9.98 6.06 23.30
C LEU A 135 9.24 4.78 23.72
N TYR A 136 9.23 3.73 22.89
CA TYR A 136 8.64 2.44 23.28
C TYR A 136 9.30 1.79 24.50
N ARG A 137 10.54 2.16 24.85
CA ARG A 137 11.18 1.70 26.09
C ARG A 137 10.42 2.15 27.34
N TYR A 138 9.67 3.24 27.25
CA TYR A 138 8.87 3.80 28.33
C TYR A 138 7.37 3.54 28.16
N ARG A 139 6.96 2.66 27.23
CA ARG A 139 5.56 2.45 26.85
C ARG A 139 4.62 2.18 28.02
N GLU A 140 5.11 1.53 29.08
CA GLU A 140 4.32 1.19 30.28
C GLU A 140 3.91 2.43 31.09
N PHE A 141 4.63 3.54 30.93
CA PHE A 141 4.36 4.82 31.59
C PHE A 141 3.63 5.82 30.68
N LEU A 142 3.46 5.50 29.38
CA LEU A 142 2.84 6.41 28.42
C LEU A 142 1.31 6.30 28.44
N ASN A 143 0.64 7.43 28.22
CA ASN A 143 -0.82 7.42 28.04
C ASN A 143 -1.20 6.58 26.80
N PRO A 144 -2.28 5.76 26.87
CA PRO A 144 -2.71 4.93 25.73
C PRO A 144 -2.95 5.71 24.43
N PHE A 145 -3.43 6.96 24.52
CA PHE A 145 -3.61 7.83 23.36
C PHE A 145 -2.27 8.21 22.72
N LEU A 146 -1.24 8.47 23.54
CA LEU A 146 0.11 8.72 23.02
C LEU A 146 0.68 7.46 22.35
N ILE A 147 0.47 6.28 22.93
CA ILE A 147 0.88 5.01 22.31
C ILE A 147 0.23 4.84 20.94
N LEU A 148 -1.07 5.15 20.82
CA LEU A 148 -1.79 5.10 19.54
C LEU A 148 -1.18 6.06 18.50
N ILE A 149 -0.82 7.28 18.91
CA ILE A 149 -0.13 8.23 18.03
C ILE A 149 1.23 7.68 17.60
N LEU A 150 2.00 7.10 18.52
CA LEU A 150 3.30 6.48 18.23
C LEU A 150 3.13 5.30 17.26
N TYR A 151 2.10 4.47 17.43
CA TYR A 151 1.78 3.38 16.50
C TYR A 151 1.42 3.89 15.11
N CYS A 152 0.59 4.92 14.99
CA CYS A 152 0.29 5.57 13.71
C CYS A 152 1.56 6.11 13.04
N GLY A 153 2.39 6.82 13.81
CA GLY A 153 3.66 7.38 13.34
C GLY A 153 4.65 6.31 12.90
N ASN A 154 4.77 5.22 13.65
CA ASN A 154 5.63 4.08 13.34
C ASN A 154 5.20 3.40 12.02
N VAL A 155 3.90 3.13 11.84
CA VAL A 155 3.40 2.55 10.58
C VAL A 155 3.66 3.49 9.40
N TYR A 156 3.35 4.78 9.55
CA TYR A 156 3.58 5.76 8.49
C TYR A 156 5.06 5.84 8.10
N LEU A 157 5.95 6.09 9.07
CA LEU A 157 7.38 6.26 8.83
C LEU A 157 8.03 4.95 8.37
N GLY A 158 7.64 3.82 8.96
CA GLY A 158 8.15 2.51 8.58
C GLY A 158 7.84 2.16 7.13
N VAL A 159 6.59 2.33 6.70
CA VAL A 159 6.20 2.09 5.30
C VAL A 159 6.89 3.08 4.36
N ASP A 160 6.89 4.38 4.68
CA ASP A 160 7.51 5.40 3.83
C ASP A 160 9.03 5.16 3.65
N LEU A 161 9.76 4.85 4.73
CA LEU A 161 11.20 4.59 4.67
C LEU A 161 11.53 3.29 3.93
N ILE A 162 10.80 2.20 4.19
CA ILE A 162 11.01 0.93 3.47
C ILE A 162 10.79 1.14 1.97
N LEU A 163 9.69 1.79 1.60
CA LEU A 163 9.40 2.03 0.20
C LEU A 163 10.44 2.96 -0.45
N ALA A 164 10.95 3.98 0.27
CA ALA A 164 12.03 4.85 -0.20
C ALA A 164 13.36 4.09 -0.40
N VAL A 165 13.75 3.22 0.52
CA VAL A 165 14.95 2.36 0.40
C VAL A 165 14.83 1.45 -0.81
N THR A 166 13.66 0.85 -1.04
CA THR A 166 13.46 -0.01 -2.23
C THR A 166 13.41 0.76 -3.55
N ALA A 167 12.99 2.03 -3.52
CA ALA A 167 12.96 2.90 -4.69
C ALA A 167 14.36 3.43 -5.07
N ALA A 168 15.29 3.57 -4.13
CA ALA A 168 16.63 4.13 -4.36
C ALA A 168 17.45 3.42 -5.46
N PRO A 169 17.63 2.07 -5.45
CA PRO A 169 18.40 1.40 -6.51
C PRO A 169 17.72 1.53 -7.87
N VAL A 170 16.39 1.56 -7.90
CA VAL A 170 15.61 1.71 -9.13
C VAL A 170 15.79 3.10 -9.73
N ARG A 171 15.82 4.15 -8.90
CA ARG A 171 16.14 5.52 -9.35
C ARG A 171 17.56 5.61 -9.91
N ALA A 172 18.51 4.91 -9.28
CA ALA A 172 19.88 4.83 -9.79
C ALA A 172 19.97 4.14 -11.17
N LEU A 173 19.04 3.25 -11.48
CA LEU A 173 18.87 2.64 -12.81
C LEU A 173 18.14 3.54 -13.83
N GLY A 174 17.84 4.79 -13.48
CA GLY A 174 17.28 5.80 -14.38
C GLY A 174 15.75 5.82 -14.45
N PHE A 175 15.04 5.13 -13.56
CA PHE A 175 13.58 5.22 -13.50
C PHE A 175 13.14 6.46 -12.71
N GLU A 176 12.24 7.24 -13.30
CA GLU A 176 11.49 8.26 -12.58
C GLU A 176 10.34 7.59 -11.83
N ILE A 177 10.32 7.75 -10.50
CA ILE A 177 9.37 7.08 -9.61
C ILE A 177 8.49 8.14 -8.95
N GLU A 178 7.18 8.00 -9.11
CA GLU A 178 6.21 8.83 -8.39
C GLU A 178 6.43 8.75 -6.87
N PRO A 179 6.26 9.84 -6.13
CA PRO A 179 6.25 9.81 -4.67
C PRO A 179 5.23 8.80 -4.15
N GLN A 180 5.59 8.05 -3.12
CA GLN A 180 4.69 7.04 -2.54
C GLN A 180 3.75 7.65 -1.48
N PHE A 181 4.19 8.72 -0.82
CA PHE A 181 3.41 9.52 0.10
C PHE A 181 3.57 11.01 -0.20
N ASP A 182 2.52 11.79 0.10
CA ASP A 182 2.52 13.25 0.05
C ASP A 182 1.95 13.80 1.36
N GLU A 183 2.79 13.80 2.40
CA GLU A 183 2.53 14.42 3.71
C GLU A 183 1.08 14.21 4.22
N PRO A 184 0.68 12.95 4.54
CA PRO A 184 -0.71 12.61 4.85
C PRO A 184 -1.29 13.32 6.08
N TYR A 185 -0.44 13.79 6.99
CA TYR A 185 -0.83 14.59 8.15
C TYR A 185 -1.33 16.00 7.77
N LEU A 186 -1.13 16.47 6.54
CA LEU A 186 -1.68 17.74 6.04
C LEU A 186 -3.05 17.62 5.37
N SER A 187 -3.63 16.41 5.36
CA SER A 187 -4.90 16.10 4.70
C SER A 187 -6.05 16.94 5.25
N THR A 188 -6.81 17.58 4.36
CA THR A 188 -7.98 18.38 4.74
C THR A 188 -9.29 17.63 4.61
N SER A 189 -9.29 16.47 3.97
CA SER A 189 -10.46 15.61 3.77
C SER A 189 -10.04 14.15 3.64
N LEU A 190 -10.98 13.22 3.83
CA LEU A 190 -10.71 11.79 3.64
C LEU A 190 -10.36 11.48 2.19
N GLN A 191 -11.00 12.17 1.25
CA GLN A 191 -10.64 12.09 -0.17
C GLN A 191 -9.19 12.53 -0.44
N ASP A 192 -8.72 13.59 0.22
CA ASP A 192 -7.33 14.06 0.08
C ASP A 192 -6.35 13.04 0.70
N PHE A 193 -6.67 12.54 1.90
CA PHE A 193 -5.88 11.52 2.59
C PHE A 193 -5.69 10.26 1.73
N TRP A 194 -6.78 9.56 1.38
CA TRP A 194 -6.69 8.29 0.66
C TRP A 194 -6.37 8.44 -0.83
N GLY A 195 -6.82 9.53 -1.45
CA GLY A 195 -6.74 9.68 -2.90
C GLY A 195 -5.44 10.30 -3.41
N ARG A 196 -4.75 11.08 -2.56
CA ARG A 196 -3.62 11.94 -2.99
C ARG A 196 -2.39 11.88 -2.08
N ARG A 197 -2.53 11.45 -0.83
CA ARG A 197 -1.45 11.59 0.17
C ARG A 197 -0.95 10.30 0.79
N TRP A 198 -1.85 9.34 0.99
CA TRP A 198 -1.54 8.05 1.61
C TRP A 198 -1.33 6.96 0.56
N ASN A 199 -0.14 6.34 0.57
CA ASN A 199 0.23 5.16 -0.23
C ASN A 199 -0.29 5.20 -1.68
N LEU A 200 0.30 6.09 -2.47
CA LEU A 200 -0.07 6.31 -3.87
C LEU A 200 0.16 5.09 -4.77
N MET A 201 0.99 4.13 -4.33
CA MET A 201 1.15 2.85 -5.02
C MET A 201 -0.12 2.00 -4.94
N VAL A 202 -0.75 1.92 -3.76
CA VAL A 202 -2.04 1.24 -3.58
C VAL A 202 -3.13 1.91 -4.40
N THR A 203 -3.22 3.23 -4.34
CA THR A 203 -4.18 3.98 -5.16
C THR A 203 -3.93 3.79 -6.66
N GLY A 204 -2.67 3.76 -7.07
CA GLY A 204 -2.25 3.53 -8.45
C GLY A 204 -2.61 2.15 -8.99
N ILE A 205 -2.59 1.11 -8.14
CA ILE A 205 -2.95 -0.25 -8.57
C ILE A 205 -4.46 -0.52 -8.47
N LEU A 206 -5.14 -0.02 -7.42
CA LEU A 206 -6.58 -0.23 -7.21
C LEU A 206 -7.45 0.52 -8.22
N ARG A 207 -7.00 1.68 -8.73
CA ARG A 207 -7.73 2.43 -9.75
C ARG A 207 -7.99 1.61 -11.03
N PRO A 208 -6.95 1.07 -11.71
CA PRO A 208 -7.13 0.25 -12.91
C PRO A 208 -7.68 -1.14 -12.63
N SER A 209 -7.38 -1.76 -11.47
CA SER A 209 -7.80 -3.13 -11.17
C SER A 209 -9.23 -3.25 -10.62
N VAL A 210 -9.72 -2.24 -9.90
CA VAL A 210 -11.03 -2.32 -9.21
C VAL A 210 -11.92 -1.14 -9.58
N TYR A 211 -11.45 0.09 -9.35
CA TYR A 211 -12.31 1.28 -9.47
C TYR A 211 -12.86 1.46 -10.89
N PHE A 212 -12.00 1.48 -11.93
CA PHE A 212 -12.46 1.67 -13.30
C PHE A 212 -13.32 0.52 -13.82
N PRO A 213 -12.96 -0.76 -13.62
CA PRO A 213 -13.82 -1.89 -14.01
C PRO A 213 -15.19 -1.84 -13.33
N VAL A 214 -15.25 -1.69 -12.00
CA VAL A 214 -16.51 -1.66 -11.26
C VAL A 214 -17.36 -0.47 -11.69
N ARG A 215 -16.76 0.72 -11.85
CA ARG A 215 -17.48 1.90 -12.35
C ARG A 215 -18.06 1.67 -13.74
N ARG A 216 -17.28 1.08 -14.67
CA ARG A 216 -17.72 0.79 -16.04
C ARG A 216 -18.87 -0.21 -16.07
N LEU A 217 -18.83 -1.23 -15.21
CA LEU A 217 -19.86 -2.25 -15.12
C LEU A 217 -21.14 -1.75 -14.46
N THR A 218 -21.04 -0.89 -13.44
CA THR A 218 -22.20 -0.45 -12.64
C THR A 218 -22.87 0.80 -13.19
N SER A 219 -22.11 1.74 -13.76
CA SER A 219 -22.65 3.04 -14.21
C SER A 219 -23.82 2.94 -15.20
N PRO A 220 -23.87 1.99 -16.16
CA PRO A 220 -25.01 1.84 -17.06
C PRO A 220 -26.33 1.50 -16.34
N TYR A 221 -26.28 0.80 -15.21
CA TYR A 221 -27.47 0.31 -14.51
C TYR A 221 -27.96 1.27 -13.43
N VAL A 222 -27.04 1.88 -12.67
CA VAL A 222 -27.39 2.74 -11.51
C VAL A 222 -27.14 4.22 -11.75
N GLY A 223 -26.63 4.58 -12.93
CA GLY A 223 -26.23 5.94 -13.28
C GLY A 223 -24.83 6.32 -12.79
N LYS A 224 -24.25 7.38 -13.40
CA LYS A 224 -22.85 7.79 -13.20
C LYS A 224 -22.47 8.08 -11.74
N LYS A 225 -23.36 8.74 -10.98
CA LYS A 225 -23.11 9.13 -9.58
C LYS A 225 -23.07 7.92 -8.66
N TRP A 226 -24.04 7.02 -8.76
CA TRP A 226 -24.09 5.81 -7.94
C TRP A 226 -23.03 4.78 -8.38
N GLY A 227 -22.72 4.70 -9.68
CA GLY A 227 -21.63 3.87 -10.18
C GLY A 227 -20.26 4.30 -9.65
N GLN A 228 -20.02 5.61 -9.48
CA GLN A 228 -18.82 6.12 -8.79
C GLN A 228 -18.77 5.70 -7.32
N ARG A 229 -19.88 5.82 -6.58
CA ARG A 229 -19.95 5.41 -5.17
C ARG A 229 -19.75 3.91 -5.00
N ALA A 230 -20.39 3.10 -5.84
CA ALA A 230 -20.19 1.65 -5.86
C ALA A 230 -18.73 1.29 -6.13
N ALA A 231 -18.08 1.97 -7.08
CA ALA A 231 -16.66 1.77 -7.36
C ALA A 231 -15.75 2.17 -6.18
N VAL A 232 -16.06 3.26 -5.46
CA VAL A 232 -15.36 3.63 -4.21
C VAL A 232 -15.50 2.52 -3.18
N LEU A 233 -16.72 2.09 -2.88
CA LEU A 233 -16.98 1.05 -1.88
C LEU A 233 -16.28 -0.27 -2.23
N ALA A 234 -16.35 -0.70 -3.50
CA ALA A 234 -15.65 -1.88 -3.97
C ALA A 234 -14.12 -1.74 -3.85
N THR A 235 -13.57 -0.56 -4.13
CA THR A 235 -12.14 -0.28 -3.98
C THR A 235 -11.70 -0.42 -2.52
N PHE A 236 -12.45 0.14 -1.59
CA PHE A 236 -12.17 0.02 -0.15
C PHE A 236 -12.40 -1.40 0.37
N ALA A 237 -13.41 -2.12 -0.14
CA ALA A 237 -13.63 -3.53 0.21
C ALA A 237 -12.43 -4.39 -0.20
N VAL A 238 -11.98 -4.29 -1.46
CA VAL A 238 -10.78 -5.02 -1.93
C VAL A 238 -9.55 -4.60 -1.13
N SER A 239 -9.39 -3.31 -0.82
CA SER A 239 -8.29 -2.86 0.04
C SER A 239 -8.35 -3.48 1.44
N GLY A 240 -9.53 -3.58 2.05
CA GLY A 240 -9.73 -4.22 3.35
C GLY A 240 -9.39 -5.72 3.33
N LEU A 241 -9.81 -6.44 2.29
CA LEU A 241 -9.46 -7.85 2.09
C LEU A 241 -7.95 -8.06 1.97
N MET A 242 -7.26 -7.18 1.24
CA MET A 242 -5.80 -7.26 1.11
C MET A 242 -5.08 -6.97 2.43
N HIS A 243 -5.63 -6.10 3.28
CA HIS A 243 -5.08 -5.87 4.62
C HIS A 243 -5.35 -7.03 5.58
N GLU A 244 -6.52 -7.69 5.49
CA GLU A 244 -6.73 -8.94 6.23
C GLU A 244 -5.73 -10.01 5.83
N LEU A 245 -5.45 -10.11 4.53
CA LEU A 245 -4.45 -11.04 4.04
C LEU A 245 -3.06 -10.68 4.58
N ILE A 246 -2.65 -9.40 4.57
CA ILE A 246 -1.40 -8.94 5.22
C ILE A 246 -1.38 -9.32 6.71
N TYR A 247 -2.46 -9.05 7.43
CA TYR A 247 -2.55 -9.34 8.86
C TYR A 247 -2.46 -10.84 9.11
N TYR A 248 -3.05 -11.67 8.27
CA TYR A 248 -2.93 -13.13 8.35
C TYR A 248 -1.45 -13.58 8.29
N TYR A 249 -0.63 -13.01 7.39
CA TYR A 249 0.80 -13.33 7.37
C TYR A 249 1.54 -12.81 8.61
N LEU A 250 1.26 -11.57 9.04
CA LEU A 250 1.98 -10.93 10.16
C LEU A 250 1.62 -11.55 11.52
N THR A 251 0.38 -11.96 11.71
CA THR A 251 -0.13 -12.56 12.96
C THR A 251 0.19 -14.06 13.08
N ALA A 252 1.13 -14.57 12.29
CA ALA A 252 1.47 -16.00 12.24
C ALA A 252 0.25 -16.89 11.95
N ARG A 253 -0.62 -16.44 11.04
CA ARG A 253 -1.84 -17.13 10.58
C ARG A 253 -2.94 -17.23 11.63
N ALA A 254 -3.05 -16.23 12.50
CA ALA A 254 -4.21 -16.09 13.36
C ALA A 254 -5.49 -15.94 12.51
N ARG A 255 -6.63 -16.36 13.07
CA ARG A 255 -7.92 -16.26 12.37
C ARG A 255 -8.25 -14.79 12.08
N PRO A 256 -8.64 -14.44 10.83
CA PRO A 256 -9.08 -13.09 10.48
C PRO A 256 -10.25 -12.67 11.36
N THR A 257 -10.20 -11.46 11.90
CA THR A 257 -11.27 -10.90 12.75
C THR A 257 -12.23 -10.00 11.97
N TRP A 258 -11.86 -9.62 10.75
CA TRP A 258 -12.59 -8.67 9.91
C TRP A 258 -12.59 -7.23 10.42
N GLU A 259 -11.93 -6.95 11.55
CA GLU A 259 -11.78 -5.61 12.14
C GLU A 259 -11.15 -4.64 11.13
N VAL A 260 -10.04 -5.03 10.47
CA VAL A 260 -9.38 -4.15 9.49
C VAL A 260 -10.18 -4.03 8.19
N THR A 261 -10.94 -5.06 7.80
CA THR A 261 -11.88 -4.91 6.66
C THR A 261 -12.95 -3.85 6.98
N TRP A 262 -13.51 -3.88 8.18
CA TRP A 262 -14.48 -2.87 8.62
C TRP A 262 -13.88 -1.46 8.69
N PHE A 263 -12.61 -1.32 9.09
CA PHE A 263 -11.89 -0.05 9.02
C PHE A 263 -11.94 0.55 7.61
N PHE A 264 -11.56 -0.23 6.59
CA PHE A 264 -11.57 0.26 5.21
C PHE A 264 -12.98 0.50 4.68
N LEU A 265 -13.95 -0.37 4.99
CA LEU A 265 -15.34 -0.17 4.57
C LEU A 265 -15.93 1.11 5.17
N LEU A 266 -15.71 1.36 6.47
CA LEU A 266 -16.13 2.58 7.14
C LEU A 266 -15.54 3.81 6.44
N HIS A 267 -14.24 3.80 6.17
CA HIS A 267 -13.56 4.89 5.46
C HIS A 267 -14.10 5.08 4.04
N GLY A 268 -14.43 4.00 3.34
CA GLY A 268 -15.05 4.04 2.01
C GLY A 268 -16.45 4.65 2.03
N VAL A 269 -17.27 4.31 3.02
CA VAL A 269 -18.60 4.91 3.23
C VAL A 269 -18.45 6.39 3.56
N CYS A 270 -17.59 6.76 4.51
CA CYS A 270 -17.33 8.15 4.88
C CYS A 270 -16.84 8.98 3.68
N LEU A 271 -15.97 8.42 2.84
CA LEU A 271 -15.50 9.08 1.61
C LEU A 271 -16.61 9.25 0.58
N ALA A 272 -17.49 8.25 0.41
CA ALA A 272 -18.63 8.34 -0.49
C ALA A 272 -19.66 9.39 0.00
N VAL A 273 -19.91 9.45 1.32
CA VAL A 273 -20.75 10.47 1.96
C VAL A 273 -20.12 11.85 1.82
N GLU A 274 -18.83 12.00 2.09
CA GLU A 274 -18.09 13.26 1.91
C GLU A 274 -18.22 13.77 0.46
N GLY A 275 -18.05 12.89 -0.53
CA GLY A 275 -18.26 13.23 -1.93
C GLY A 275 -19.69 13.65 -2.26
N ALA A 276 -20.68 13.00 -1.64
CA ALA A 276 -22.09 13.34 -1.79
C ALA A 276 -22.42 14.71 -1.19
N VAL A 277 -21.92 14.99 0.02
CA VAL A 277 -22.10 16.28 0.71
C VAL A 277 -21.44 17.40 -0.09
N LYS A 278 -20.19 17.23 -0.54
CA LYS A 278 -19.50 18.20 -1.40
C LYS A 278 -20.29 18.50 -2.68
N THR A 279 -20.90 17.49 -3.28
CA THR A 279 -21.74 17.66 -4.49
C THR A 279 -23.05 18.38 -4.20
N ALA A 280 -23.67 18.12 -3.04
CA ALA A 280 -24.96 18.71 -2.67
C ALA A 280 -24.83 20.16 -2.21
N VAL A 281 -23.75 20.48 -1.50
CA VAL A 281 -23.48 21.81 -0.96
C VAL A 281 -22.94 22.77 -2.04
N GLY A 282 -22.28 22.23 -3.08
CA GLY A 282 -21.69 23.03 -4.16
C GLY A 282 -20.48 23.86 -3.71
N ASP A 283 -19.98 24.72 -4.61
CA ASP A 283 -18.77 25.54 -4.38
C ASP A 283 -18.98 26.69 -3.38
N GLY A 284 -20.23 26.96 -2.98
CA GLY A 284 -20.63 28.02 -2.04
C GLY A 284 -20.81 27.57 -0.58
N GLY A 285 -20.42 26.34 -0.25
CA GLY A 285 -20.60 25.75 1.09
C GLY A 285 -19.83 26.39 2.23
N LEU A 286 -20.23 26.03 3.47
CA LEU A 286 -19.54 26.41 4.70
C LEU A 286 -18.06 25.98 4.63
N ARG A 287 -17.16 26.97 4.49
CA ARG A 287 -15.71 26.74 4.45
C ARG A 287 -15.20 26.49 5.85
N ILE A 288 -14.99 25.22 6.19
CA ILE A 288 -14.31 24.85 7.44
C ILE A 288 -12.85 25.36 7.37
N PRO A 289 -12.34 26.03 8.41
CA PRO A 289 -10.94 26.44 8.45
C PRO A 289 -10.00 25.25 8.22
N THR A 290 -8.93 25.46 7.44
CA THR A 290 -7.99 24.39 7.03
C THR A 290 -7.43 23.61 8.23
N ALA A 291 -7.10 24.30 9.32
CA ALA A 291 -6.59 23.66 10.54
C ALA A 291 -7.63 22.74 11.20
N ALA A 292 -8.89 23.19 11.28
CA ALA A 292 -9.98 22.38 11.81
C ALA A 292 -10.26 21.17 10.91
N SER A 293 -10.26 21.35 9.59
CA SER A 293 -10.44 20.25 8.63
C SER A 293 -9.35 19.19 8.74
N ARG A 294 -8.09 19.63 8.95
CA ARG A 294 -6.95 18.74 9.18
C ARG A 294 -7.10 17.96 10.48
N LEU A 295 -7.41 18.65 11.58
CA LEU A 295 -7.60 18.01 12.87
C LEU A 295 -8.74 16.99 12.83
N LEU A 296 -9.86 17.31 12.17
CA LEU A 296 -10.98 16.40 12.00
C LEU A 296 -10.60 15.18 11.15
N THR A 297 -9.92 15.39 10.02
CA THR A 297 -9.54 14.30 9.10
C THR A 297 -8.52 13.36 9.75
N VAL A 298 -7.44 13.91 10.29
CA VAL A 298 -6.37 13.13 10.93
C VAL A 298 -6.86 12.52 12.24
N GLY A 299 -7.61 13.28 13.04
CA GLY A 299 -8.22 12.79 14.28
C GLY A 299 -9.17 11.63 14.02
N PHE A 300 -10.04 11.74 13.01
CA PHE A 300 -10.90 10.63 12.59
C PHE A 300 -10.07 9.39 12.23
N ALA A 301 -9.04 9.54 11.40
CA ALA A 301 -8.18 8.42 11.00
C ALA A 301 -7.44 7.78 12.18
N VAL A 302 -6.92 8.57 13.12
CA VAL A 302 -6.23 8.06 14.32
C VAL A 302 -7.20 7.31 15.23
N VAL A 303 -8.39 7.86 15.47
CA VAL A 303 -9.41 7.22 16.32
C VAL A 303 -9.88 5.91 15.71
N THR A 304 -10.17 5.87 14.40
CA THR A 304 -10.57 4.63 13.73
C THR A 304 -9.42 3.62 13.67
N CYS A 305 -8.17 4.07 13.59
CA CYS A 305 -7.01 3.18 13.72
C CYS A 305 -6.96 2.48 15.08
N GLY A 306 -7.18 3.22 16.18
CA GLY A 306 -7.22 2.65 17.52
C GLY A 306 -8.40 1.69 17.73
N TRP A 307 -9.51 1.93 17.03
CA TRP A 307 -10.72 1.12 17.16
C TRP A 307 -10.72 -0.15 16.30
N LEU A 308 -10.24 -0.09 15.05
CA LEU A 308 -10.43 -1.16 14.06
C LEU A 308 -9.15 -1.64 13.37
N PHE A 309 -8.06 -0.88 13.42
CA PHE A 309 -6.81 -1.23 12.74
C PHE A 309 -5.82 -1.95 13.68
N PHE A 310 -5.46 -1.31 14.78
CA PHE A 310 -4.45 -1.84 15.71
C PHE A 310 -4.89 -3.02 16.60
N PRO A 311 -6.16 -3.17 17.03
CA PRO A 311 -6.51 -4.19 18.02
C PRO A 311 -6.09 -5.61 17.63
N GLN A 312 -6.35 -6.05 16.40
CA GLN A 312 -5.91 -7.37 15.92
C GLN A 312 -4.39 -7.54 15.93
N LEU A 313 -3.61 -6.50 15.61
CA LEU A 313 -2.14 -6.56 15.64
C LEU A 313 -1.63 -6.68 17.08
N THR A 314 -2.16 -5.87 18.00
CA THR A 314 -1.76 -5.89 19.41
C THR A 314 -2.18 -7.18 20.11
N ARG A 315 -3.37 -7.71 19.82
CA ARG A 315 -3.89 -8.96 20.41
C ARG A 315 -3.04 -10.17 20.03
N ASN A 316 -2.41 -10.14 18.86
CA ASN A 316 -1.52 -11.19 18.35
C ASN A 316 -0.03 -10.85 18.53
N GLY A 317 0.31 -9.84 19.35
CA GLY A 317 1.67 -9.45 19.70
C GLY A 317 2.55 -9.05 18.51
N VAL A 318 1.95 -8.58 17.41
CA VAL A 318 2.71 -8.13 16.22
C VAL A 318 3.48 -6.86 16.55
N ASP A 319 2.89 -5.96 17.33
CA ASP A 319 3.50 -4.72 17.81
C ASP A 319 4.75 -5.02 18.65
N ALA A 320 4.66 -5.91 19.63
CA ALA A 320 5.78 -6.31 20.47
C ALA A 320 6.92 -6.93 19.63
N ARG A 321 6.59 -7.85 18.71
CA ARG A 321 7.58 -8.47 17.81
C ARG A 321 8.25 -7.44 16.89
N ALA A 322 7.48 -6.52 16.31
CA ALA A 322 8.03 -5.47 15.45
C ALA A 322 9.00 -4.55 16.20
N ILE A 323 8.67 -4.20 17.45
CA ILE A 323 9.53 -3.39 18.32
C ILE A 323 10.80 -4.15 18.70
N GLU A 324 10.68 -5.43 19.05
CA GLU A 324 11.82 -6.27 19.39
C GLU A 324 12.80 -6.42 18.21
N GLU A 325 12.29 -6.60 16.99
CA GLU A 325 13.12 -6.64 15.78
C GLU A 325 13.92 -5.35 15.57
N TYR A 326 13.34 -4.17 15.86
CA TYR A 326 14.11 -2.91 15.83
C TYR A 326 15.27 -2.92 16.83
N TYR A 327 15.05 -3.43 18.05
CA TYR A 327 16.11 -3.51 19.06
C TYR A 327 17.22 -4.49 18.65
N ARG A 328 16.88 -5.60 18.00
CA ARG A 328 17.87 -6.55 17.47
C ARG A 328 18.72 -5.92 16.37
N ILE A 329 18.10 -5.18 15.44
CA ILE A 329 18.83 -4.44 14.40
C ILE A 329 19.77 -3.39 15.02
N ALA A 330 19.28 -2.62 16.00
CA ALA A 330 20.07 -1.61 16.67
C ALA A 330 21.25 -2.20 17.48
N ALA A 331 21.10 -3.42 18.02
CA ALA A 331 22.16 -4.13 18.71
C ALA A 331 23.22 -4.68 17.73
N TRP A 332 22.82 -5.10 16.54
CA TRP A 332 23.74 -5.61 15.50
C TRP A 332 24.64 -4.52 14.88
N ILE A 333 24.16 -3.27 14.85
CA ILE A 333 24.90 -2.12 14.30
C ILE A 333 25.97 -1.59 15.28
N LYS A 334 25.84 -1.89 16.58
CA LYS A 334 26.78 -1.45 17.63
C LYS A 334 27.99 -2.36 17.73
#